data_AF-A0A973A2J4-F1
#
_entry.id   AF-A0A973A2J4-F1
#
_cell.length_a   1.000
_cell.length_b   1.000
_cell.length_c   1.000
_cell.angle_alpha   90.00
_cell.angle_beta   90.00
_cell.angle_gamma   90.00
#
_symmetry.space_group_name_H-M   'P 1'
#
loop_
_entity.id
_entity.type
_entity.pdbx_description
1 polymer ?
#
loop_
_entity_poly.entity_id
_entity_poly.type
_entity_poly.pdbx_seq_one_letter_code
_entity_poly.pdbx_strand_id
1 'polypeptide(L)'
;MAKKTLWCVWCVLLGSVLWAQDGQSILVEAESFKHKGGWVVDQQFMDLMGSPFLMAHGLGHPVADAQTHVTFPDAGTYRLWVRSRNWASLWTDKAPGQFQVFVNAVPCEVTFGTQPDAWGWHDGGTVRIPARSCQLALHDLTGFNGRCDALFFTSDLSDKPPSDLDDLALWRKTVSGRPQTPHEAGSFDFVVVGGGVAGTCAAISAARLGVNVALIQDRPVLGGNNSSEVRVHLGGRIKLTPYPALGNIVNEIGPAKGGNAQPKGQYEDAKKLFFVQAEKNITLFVNHRVNQAEVEHGRIKTVTAVHVETGQKVIFRAPLFADCTGDGTLG
;
A
#
# COMPACT_ATOMS: atom_id res chain seq x y z
N MET A 1 44.32 2.04 -0.35
CA MET A 1 43.44 1.36 0.63
C MET A 1 43.00 2.36 1.68
N ALA A 2 41.79 2.92 1.53
CA ALA A 2 41.18 3.76 2.56
C ALA A 2 39.76 3.21 2.77
N LYS A 3 39.56 2.49 3.87
CA LYS A 3 38.25 2.01 4.30
C LYS A 3 37.42 3.23 4.66
N LYS A 4 36.48 3.62 3.79
CA LYS A 4 35.45 4.61 4.14
C LYS A 4 34.39 3.89 4.97
N THR A 5 34.30 4.31 6.22
CA THR A 5 33.33 3.86 7.22
C THR A 5 31.91 4.03 6.68
N LEU A 6 31.20 2.90 6.59
CA LEU A 6 29.80 2.79 6.19
C LEU A 6 28.94 3.39 7.32
N TRP A 7 28.30 4.54 7.09
CA TRP A 7 27.21 4.99 7.96
C TRP A 7 25.92 4.32 7.49
N CYS A 8 25.68 3.09 7.94
CA CYS A 8 24.34 2.54 7.99
C CYS A 8 23.59 3.25 9.11
N VAL A 9 22.74 4.21 8.76
CA VAL A 9 21.73 4.73 9.69
C VAL A 9 20.68 3.64 9.85
N TRP A 10 20.96 2.68 10.74
CA TRP A 10 19.92 1.85 11.34
C TRP A 10 19.24 2.71 12.40
N CYS A 11 18.21 3.47 11.99
CA CYS A 11 17.21 3.92 12.94
C CYS A 11 16.45 2.69 13.41
N VAL A 12 16.89 2.10 14.52
CA VAL A 12 16.06 1.20 15.33
C VAL A 12 14.97 2.07 15.95
N LEU A 13 13.93 2.36 15.16
CA LEU A 13 12.65 2.81 15.69
C LEU A 13 12.05 1.58 16.38
N LEU A 14 12.18 1.54 17.70
CA LEU A 14 11.27 0.76 18.54
C LEU A 14 9.86 1.27 18.23
N GLY A 15 9.18 0.60 17.30
CA GLY A 15 7.86 0.98 16.82
C GLY A 15 6.81 0.83 17.91
N SER A 16 6.65 1.88 18.73
CA SER A 16 5.37 2.15 19.38
C SER A 16 4.38 2.46 18.26
N VAL A 17 3.39 1.58 18.08
CA VAL A 17 2.31 1.80 17.13
C VAL A 17 1.53 3.03 17.62
N LEU A 18 1.56 4.11 16.83
CA LEU A 18 0.89 5.36 17.14
C LEU A 18 -0.60 5.19 16.77
N TRP A 19 -1.42 4.85 17.76
CA TRP A 19 -2.88 4.94 17.67
C TRP A 19 -3.29 6.23 18.37
N ALA A 20 -4.10 7.09 17.73
CA ALA A 20 -4.71 8.21 18.45
C ALA A 20 -5.92 7.66 19.20
N GLN A 21 -5.85 7.75 20.52
CA GLN A 21 -6.95 7.45 21.40
C GLN A 21 -7.67 8.76 21.69
N ASP A 22 -8.89 8.90 21.16
CA ASP A 22 -9.91 9.54 21.97
C ASP A 22 -10.11 8.61 23.19
N GLY A 23 -10.33 9.14 24.39
CA GLY A 23 -10.41 8.37 25.64
C GLY A 23 -11.50 7.28 25.66
N GLN A 24 -12.26 7.11 24.56
CA GLN A 24 -13.35 6.17 24.39
C GLN A 24 -13.24 5.27 23.14
N SER A 25 -12.30 5.51 22.22
CA SER A 25 -12.26 4.78 20.94
C SER A 25 -10.86 4.48 20.41
N ILE A 26 -10.80 3.56 19.44
CA ILE A 26 -9.59 3.22 18.70
C ILE A 26 -9.94 2.90 17.24
N LEU A 27 -9.22 3.54 16.32
CA LEU A 27 -9.21 3.16 14.90
C LEU A 27 -7.97 2.31 14.62
N VAL A 28 -8.19 1.12 14.07
CA VAL A 28 -7.15 0.17 13.67
C VAL A 28 -7.16 0.04 12.14
N GLU A 29 -6.22 0.72 11.49
CA GLU A 29 -6.04 0.64 10.04
C GLU A 29 -5.39 -0.70 9.67
N ALA A 30 -6.00 -1.48 8.78
CA ALA A 30 -5.64 -2.88 8.58
C ALA A 30 -4.22 -3.07 8.03
N GLU A 31 -3.74 -2.17 7.18
CA GLU A 31 -2.37 -2.20 6.64
C GLU A 31 -1.30 -2.12 7.73
N SER A 32 -1.64 -1.58 8.92
CA SER A 32 -0.73 -1.47 10.05
C SER A 32 -0.58 -2.76 10.87
N PHE A 33 -1.28 -3.84 10.49
CA PHE A 33 -1.11 -5.14 11.12
C PHE A 33 0.36 -5.60 11.00
N LYS A 34 0.96 -5.94 12.15
CA LYS A 34 2.37 -6.32 12.25
C LYS A 34 2.67 -7.64 11.54
N HIS A 35 1.77 -8.60 11.67
CA HIS A 35 1.84 -9.87 10.95
C HIS A 35 0.67 -9.92 9.99
N LYS A 36 0.93 -9.95 8.69
CA LYS A 36 -0.13 -9.97 7.68
C LYS A 36 -0.56 -11.40 7.31
N GLY A 37 0.13 -12.42 7.82
CA GLY A 37 -0.16 -13.82 7.49
C GLY A 37 -0.04 -14.04 5.99
N GLY A 38 -1.11 -14.50 5.36
CA GLY A 38 -1.23 -14.55 3.89
C GLY A 38 -2.06 -13.42 3.28
N TRP A 39 -2.49 -12.42 4.08
CA TRP A 39 -3.08 -11.19 3.58
C TRP A 39 -2.01 -10.29 2.96
N VAL A 40 -2.41 -9.54 1.93
CA VAL A 40 -1.54 -8.57 1.25
C VAL A 40 -2.09 -7.16 1.42
N VAL A 41 -1.21 -6.16 1.46
CA VAL A 41 -1.63 -4.75 1.38
C VAL A 41 -1.97 -4.46 -0.08
N ASP A 42 -3.16 -3.94 -0.31
CA ASP A 42 -3.59 -3.47 -1.61
C ASP A 42 -3.84 -1.96 -1.56
N GLN A 43 -3.21 -1.25 -2.49
CA GLN A 43 -3.21 0.20 -2.60
C GLN A 43 -3.85 0.69 -3.91
N GLN A 44 -4.48 -0.19 -4.69
CA GLN A 44 -4.93 0.14 -6.05
C GLN A 44 -5.95 1.27 -6.10
N PHE A 45 -6.75 1.43 -5.04
CA PHE A 45 -7.90 2.35 -4.99
C PHE A 45 -7.74 3.46 -3.95
N MET A 46 -6.53 3.78 -3.49
CA MET A 46 -6.36 4.77 -2.42
C MET A 46 -6.92 6.17 -2.78
N ASP A 47 -6.90 6.53 -4.06
CA ASP A 47 -7.49 7.75 -4.62
C ASP A 47 -9.03 7.73 -4.57
N LEU A 48 -9.65 6.55 -4.61
CA LEU A 48 -11.10 6.40 -4.57
C LEU A 48 -11.66 6.17 -3.16
N MET A 49 -10.92 5.45 -2.30
CA MET A 49 -11.41 5.05 -0.96
C MET A 49 -10.64 5.69 0.20
N GLY A 50 -9.56 6.41 -0.07
CA GLY A 50 -8.80 7.20 0.91
C GLY A 50 -7.71 6.46 1.70
N SER A 51 -7.57 5.15 1.53
CA SER A 51 -6.59 4.32 2.27
C SER A 51 -6.28 3.02 1.52
N PRO A 52 -5.13 2.38 1.78
CA PRO A 52 -4.91 0.99 1.40
C PRO A 52 -5.69 0.07 2.34
N PHE A 53 -5.76 -1.22 2.00
CA PHE A 53 -6.50 -2.21 2.78
C PHE A 53 -5.77 -3.56 2.77
N LEU A 54 -6.12 -4.45 3.68
CA LEU A 54 -5.70 -5.85 3.61
C LEU A 54 -6.64 -6.67 2.75
N MET A 55 -6.06 -7.49 1.88
CA MET A 55 -6.77 -8.42 1.00
C MET A 55 -6.30 -9.86 1.20
N ALA A 56 -7.24 -10.79 1.41
CA ALA A 56 -6.97 -12.22 1.49
C ALA A 56 -6.97 -12.86 0.09
N HIS A 57 -5.82 -12.92 -0.57
CA HIS A 57 -5.69 -13.48 -1.92
C HIS A 57 -5.12 -14.91 -1.91
N GLY A 58 -5.95 -15.88 -1.54
CA GLY A 58 -5.58 -17.29 -1.42
C GLY A 58 -5.99 -18.20 -2.58
N LEU A 59 -6.48 -17.63 -3.69
CA LEU A 59 -6.98 -18.37 -4.87
C LEU A 59 -8.06 -19.42 -4.52
N GLY A 60 -8.95 -19.09 -3.59
CA GLY A 60 -10.04 -19.96 -3.14
C GLY A 60 -9.66 -20.89 -1.98
N HIS A 61 -8.45 -20.76 -1.44
CA HIS A 61 -8.03 -21.42 -0.21
C HIS A 61 -7.79 -20.38 0.88
N PRO A 62 -8.41 -20.50 2.07
CA PRO A 62 -8.20 -19.56 3.16
C PRO A 62 -6.72 -19.32 3.45
N VAL A 63 -6.34 -18.06 3.61
CA VAL A 63 -4.97 -17.65 3.94
C VAL A 63 -4.74 -17.61 5.45
N ALA A 64 -3.48 -17.67 5.87
CA ALA A 64 -3.12 -17.51 7.27
C ALA A 64 -3.53 -16.11 7.81
N ASP A 65 -3.97 -16.06 9.06
CA ASP A 65 -4.50 -14.85 9.70
C ASP A 65 -3.51 -13.68 9.69
N ALA A 66 -4.05 -12.48 9.45
CA ALA A 66 -3.36 -11.25 9.81
C ALA A 66 -3.57 -11.00 11.32
N GLN A 67 -2.50 -10.65 12.05
CA GLN A 67 -2.52 -10.44 13.49
C GLN A 67 -1.77 -9.17 13.91
N THR A 68 -2.30 -8.49 14.92
CA THR A 68 -1.63 -7.35 15.55
C THR A 68 -2.03 -7.24 17.02
N HIS A 69 -1.21 -6.57 17.82
CA HIS A 69 -1.57 -6.21 19.19
C HIS A 69 -1.94 -4.73 19.24
N VAL A 70 -3.07 -4.44 19.87
CA VAL A 70 -3.55 -3.07 20.08
C VAL A 70 -3.73 -2.81 21.57
N THR A 71 -3.69 -1.52 21.93
CA THR A 71 -3.99 -1.07 23.29
C THR A 71 -5.28 -0.28 23.25
N PHE A 72 -6.34 -0.83 23.84
CA PHE A 72 -7.61 -0.16 24.05
C PHE A 72 -7.52 0.88 25.19
N PRO A 73 -8.37 1.92 25.17
CA PRO A 73 -8.49 2.87 26.29
C PRO A 73 -8.72 2.15 27.61
N ASP A 74 -9.71 1.25 27.67
CA ASP A 74 -10.05 0.43 28.83
C ASP A 74 -10.58 -0.95 28.45
N ALA A 75 -10.69 -1.85 29.43
CA ALA A 75 -11.44 -3.09 29.25
C ALA A 75 -12.93 -2.77 29.36
N GLY A 76 -13.74 -3.21 28.40
CA GLY A 76 -15.16 -2.87 28.37
C GLY A 76 -15.95 -3.61 27.31
N THR A 77 -17.19 -3.18 27.12
CA THR A 77 -17.98 -3.51 25.94
C THR A 77 -17.77 -2.40 24.93
N TYR A 78 -17.47 -2.77 23.69
CA TYR A 78 -17.24 -1.83 22.59
C TYR A 78 -18.19 -2.17 21.44
N ARG A 79 -18.67 -1.16 20.74
CA ARG A 79 -19.22 -1.32 19.39
C ARG A 79 -18.05 -1.54 18.43
N LEU A 80 -18.17 -2.52 17.53
CA LEU A 80 -17.22 -2.74 16.44
C LEU A 80 -17.84 -2.29 15.12
N TRP A 81 -17.11 -1.48 14.37
CA TRP A 81 -17.36 -1.18 12.96
C TRP A 81 -16.19 -1.67 12.12
N VAL A 82 -16.46 -2.36 11.01
CA VAL A 82 -15.42 -2.84 10.09
C VAL A 82 -15.63 -2.18 8.73
N ARG A 83 -14.66 -1.39 8.26
CA ARG A 83 -14.69 -0.84 6.91
C ARG A 83 -14.26 -1.92 5.92
N SER A 84 -15.17 -2.31 5.06
CA SER A 84 -15.04 -3.46 4.16
C SER A 84 -15.82 -3.19 2.87
N ARG A 85 -15.73 -4.11 1.91
CA ARG A 85 -16.55 -4.14 0.70
C ARG A 85 -16.81 -5.58 0.28
N ASN A 86 -18.08 -5.92 0.06
CA ASN A 86 -18.44 -7.08 -0.76
C ASN A 86 -18.14 -6.73 -2.21
N TRP A 87 -16.97 -7.14 -2.68
CA TRP A 87 -16.50 -6.75 -4.00
C TRP A 87 -17.32 -7.38 -5.13
N ALA A 88 -18.06 -8.46 -4.87
CA ALA A 88 -18.76 -9.22 -5.91
C ALA A 88 -20.25 -8.89 -6.05
N SER A 89 -20.79 -8.02 -5.20
CA SER A 89 -22.23 -7.75 -5.10
C SER A 89 -22.87 -7.22 -6.39
N LEU A 90 -22.10 -6.56 -7.25
CA LEU A 90 -22.58 -6.11 -8.57
C LEU A 90 -22.85 -7.26 -9.54
N TRP A 91 -22.31 -8.46 -9.28
CA TRP A 91 -22.36 -9.60 -10.20
C TRP A 91 -23.01 -10.84 -9.58
N THR A 92 -23.08 -10.94 -8.25
CA THR A 92 -23.64 -12.11 -7.57
C THR A 92 -24.07 -11.80 -6.14
N ASP A 93 -25.10 -12.49 -5.67
CA ASP A 93 -25.55 -12.47 -4.26
C ASP A 93 -24.61 -13.26 -3.33
N LYS A 94 -23.64 -14.00 -3.87
CA LYS A 94 -22.62 -14.67 -3.08
C LYS A 94 -21.57 -13.66 -2.63
N ALA A 95 -21.17 -13.74 -1.37
CA ALA A 95 -20.05 -12.97 -0.84
C ALA A 95 -18.78 -13.84 -0.84
N PRO A 96 -17.93 -13.77 -1.88
CA PRO A 96 -16.72 -14.58 -1.95
C PRO A 96 -15.61 -14.13 -1.01
N GLY A 97 -15.64 -12.89 -0.51
CA GLY A 97 -14.57 -12.32 0.31
C GLY A 97 -14.88 -12.34 1.81
N GLN A 98 -15.45 -13.43 2.34
CA GLN A 98 -15.86 -13.48 3.75
C GLN A 98 -14.67 -13.64 4.70
N PHE A 99 -14.74 -12.96 5.84
CA PHE A 99 -13.75 -13.07 6.90
C PHE A 99 -14.38 -12.77 8.26
N GLN A 100 -13.68 -13.12 9.34
CA GLN A 100 -14.05 -12.80 10.71
C GLN A 100 -12.97 -11.97 11.40
N VAL A 101 -13.40 -11.16 12.36
CA VAL A 101 -12.50 -10.46 13.28
C VAL A 101 -12.43 -11.27 14.57
N PHE A 102 -11.23 -11.43 15.12
CA PHE A 102 -10.99 -12.10 16.39
C PHE A 102 -10.41 -11.12 17.41
N VAL A 103 -10.83 -11.24 18.67
CA VAL A 103 -10.24 -10.54 19.82
C VAL A 103 -9.73 -11.61 20.80
N ASN A 104 -8.42 -11.68 21.04
CA ASN A 104 -7.78 -12.70 21.89
C ASN A 104 -8.24 -14.13 21.56
N ALA A 105 -8.19 -14.50 20.28
CA ALA A 105 -8.63 -15.79 19.74
C ALA A 105 -10.14 -16.10 19.87
N VAL A 106 -10.96 -15.15 20.32
CA VAL A 106 -12.42 -15.27 20.30
C VAL A 106 -12.98 -14.59 19.04
N PRO A 107 -13.70 -15.31 18.17
CA PRO A 107 -14.32 -14.71 16.99
C PRO A 107 -15.46 -13.77 17.39
N CYS A 108 -15.55 -12.63 16.71
CA CYS A 108 -16.76 -11.81 16.70
C CYS A 108 -17.88 -12.57 15.98
N GLU A 109 -19.14 -12.35 16.41
CA GLU A 109 -20.29 -13.08 15.87
C GLU A 109 -20.55 -12.79 14.39
N VAL A 110 -20.24 -11.57 13.94
CA VAL A 110 -20.51 -11.11 12.58
C VAL A 110 -19.43 -11.61 11.61
N THR A 111 -19.89 -12.15 10.48
CA THR A 111 -19.05 -12.41 9.30
C THR A 111 -19.02 -11.19 8.40
N PHE A 112 -17.83 -10.66 8.15
CA PHE A 112 -17.58 -9.49 7.32
C PHE A 112 -17.30 -9.86 5.85
N GLY A 113 -17.15 -8.85 4.99
CA GLY A 113 -16.98 -9.05 3.54
C GLY A 113 -18.26 -9.44 2.80
N THR A 114 -19.39 -9.52 3.50
CA THR A 114 -20.74 -9.78 2.96
C THR A 114 -21.48 -8.51 2.55
N GLN A 115 -21.10 -7.40 3.17
CA GLN A 115 -21.62 -6.05 2.94
C GLN A 115 -20.57 -5.03 3.42
N PRO A 116 -20.71 -3.74 3.05
CA PRO A 116 -21.61 -3.19 2.03
C PRO A 116 -21.11 -3.44 0.60
N ASP A 117 -21.92 -3.09 -0.41
CA ASP A 117 -21.60 -3.25 -1.84
C ASP A 117 -20.49 -2.30 -2.32
N ALA A 118 -20.48 -1.11 -1.75
CA ALA A 118 -19.41 -0.13 -1.87
C ALA A 118 -18.46 -0.22 -0.66
N TRP A 119 -17.38 0.54 -0.68
CA TRP A 119 -16.54 0.70 0.50
C TRP A 119 -17.32 1.42 1.60
N GLY A 120 -17.45 0.79 2.77
CA GLY A 120 -18.20 1.38 3.88
C GLY A 120 -18.13 0.55 5.16
N TRP A 121 -18.72 1.10 6.22
CA TRP A 121 -18.73 0.50 7.54
C TRP A 121 -19.82 -0.58 7.67
N HIS A 122 -19.41 -1.77 8.08
CA HIS A 122 -20.26 -2.89 8.47
C HIS A 122 -20.33 -2.94 10.00
N ASP A 123 -21.53 -2.88 10.56
CA ASP A 123 -21.77 -3.04 12.00
C ASP A 123 -21.43 -4.46 12.44
N GLY A 124 -20.43 -4.58 13.32
CA GLY A 124 -19.98 -5.82 13.92
C GLY A 124 -20.68 -6.16 15.23
N GLY A 125 -21.65 -5.35 15.66
CA GLY A 125 -22.32 -5.48 16.95
C GLY A 125 -21.42 -5.07 18.12
N THR A 126 -21.75 -5.57 19.30
CA THR A 126 -20.97 -5.31 20.51
C THR A 126 -19.99 -6.45 20.79
N VAL A 127 -18.77 -6.10 21.14
CA VAL A 127 -17.69 -7.05 21.46
C VAL A 127 -17.14 -6.76 22.85
N ARG A 128 -16.75 -7.81 23.58
CA ARG A 128 -16.12 -7.69 24.90
C ARG A 128 -14.61 -7.59 24.74
N ILE A 129 -14.03 -6.49 25.24
CA ILE A 129 -12.58 -6.30 25.34
C ILE A 129 -12.13 -6.66 26.77
N PRO A 130 -11.44 -7.80 26.97
CA PRO A 130 -11.17 -8.33 28.31
C PRO A 130 -10.05 -7.56 29.04
N ALA A 131 -9.14 -6.93 28.31
CA ALA A 131 -8.00 -6.19 28.85
C ALA A 131 -7.60 -5.08 27.89
N ARG A 132 -6.84 -4.08 28.38
CA ARG A 132 -6.34 -2.98 27.54
C ARG A 132 -5.48 -3.49 26.40
N SER A 133 -4.57 -4.42 26.65
CA SER A 133 -3.80 -5.06 25.58
C SER A 133 -4.54 -6.28 25.07
N CYS A 134 -4.89 -6.27 23.78
CA CYS A 134 -5.52 -7.40 23.10
C CYS A 134 -4.84 -7.67 21.76
N GLN A 135 -4.80 -8.94 21.39
CA GLN A 135 -4.51 -9.34 20.02
C GLN A 135 -5.78 -9.24 19.18
N LEU A 136 -5.68 -8.57 18.04
CA LEU A 136 -6.68 -8.62 16.98
C LEU A 136 -6.19 -9.55 15.87
N ALA A 137 -7.11 -10.28 15.25
CA ALA A 137 -6.81 -11.03 14.03
C ALA A 137 -7.92 -10.88 12.98
N LEU A 138 -7.52 -10.93 11.71
CA LEU A 138 -8.41 -11.11 10.56
C LEU A 138 -8.27 -12.55 10.09
N HIS A 139 -9.35 -13.30 10.21
CA HIS A 139 -9.42 -14.71 9.82
C HIS A 139 -10.18 -14.83 8.50
N ASP A 140 -9.47 -15.24 7.46
CA ASP A 140 -10.06 -15.45 6.13
C ASP A 140 -10.89 -16.74 6.12
N LEU A 141 -12.11 -16.69 5.56
CA LEU A 141 -13.00 -17.85 5.49
C LEU A 141 -13.03 -18.49 4.11
N THR A 142 -12.53 -17.82 3.07
CA THR A 142 -12.79 -18.22 1.68
C THR A 142 -11.55 -18.28 0.81
N GLY A 143 -10.50 -17.52 1.11
CA GLY A 143 -9.35 -17.40 0.22
C GLY A 143 -9.60 -16.57 -1.03
N PHE A 144 -10.73 -15.86 -1.11
CA PHE A 144 -11.15 -15.22 -2.36
C PHE A 144 -11.43 -13.73 -2.20
N ASN A 145 -10.34 -13.00 -1.94
CA ASN A 145 -10.25 -11.55 -1.88
C ASN A 145 -11.16 -10.94 -0.80
N GLY A 146 -11.14 -11.49 0.41
CA GLY A 146 -11.70 -10.77 1.57
C GLY A 146 -10.98 -9.44 1.76
N ARG A 147 -11.72 -8.35 2.02
CA ARG A 147 -11.17 -6.98 2.04
C ARG A 147 -11.49 -6.29 3.37
N CYS A 148 -10.46 -5.92 4.11
CA CYS A 148 -10.60 -5.17 5.36
C CYS A 148 -9.73 -3.92 5.28
N ASP A 149 -10.36 -2.75 5.36
CA ASP A 149 -9.68 -1.46 5.39
C ASP A 149 -9.35 -1.03 6.82
N ALA A 150 -10.34 -1.03 7.71
CA ALA A 150 -10.13 -0.61 9.09
C ALA A 150 -11.12 -1.25 10.06
N LEU A 151 -10.72 -1.33 11.32
CA LEU A 151 -11.56 -1.72 12.45
C LEU A 151 -11.69 -0.50 13.38
N PHE A 152 -12.91 -0.06 13.65
CA PHE A 152 -13.16 1.01 14.61
C PHE A 152 -13.92 0.46 15.80
N PHE A 153 -13.34 0.62 16.99
CA PHE A 153 -13.96 0.22 18.25
C PHE A 153 -14.26 1.46 19.08
N THR A 154 -15.48 1.56 19.60
CA THR A 154 -15.89 2.70 20.46
C THR A 154 -16.72 2.21 21.65
N SER A 155 -16.47 2.78 22.83
CA SER A 155 -17.28 2.51 24.02
C SER A 155 -18.59 3.31 24.05
N ASP A 156 -18.72 4.35 23.22
CA ASP A 156 -20.02 4.95 22.92
C ASP A 156 -20.76 4.05 21.92
N LEU A 157 -21.72 3.27 22.43
CA LEU A 157 -22.43 2.28 21.62
C LEU A 157 -23.36 2.88 20.56
N SER A 158 -23.57 4.21 20.60
CA SER A 158 -24.34 4.98 19.62
C SER A 158 -23.46 5.64 18.55
N ASP A 159 -22.16 5.72 18.78
CA ASP A 159 -21.22 6.34 17.87
C ASP A 159 -21.06 5.53 16.57
N LYS A 160 -20.97 6.27 15.47
CA LYS A 160 -20.86 5.75 14.11
C LYS A 160 -19.83 6.57 13.34
N PRO A 161 -18.80 5.92 12.77
CA PRO A 161 -17.82 6.61 11.96
C PRO A 161 -18.45 7.17 10.67
N PRO A 162 -17.95 8.30 10.15
CA PRO A 162 -18.45 8.90 8.91
C PRO A 162 -18.18 8.00 7.71
N SER A 163 -19.09 8.05 6.74
CA SER A 163 -18.98 7.30 5.47
C SER A 163 -18.66 8.18 4.27
N ASP A 164 -18.98 9.47 4.32
CA ASP A 164 -18.57 10.43 3.30
C ASP A 164 -17.04 10.53 3.24
N LEU A 165 -16.45 10.64 2.05
CA LEU A 165 -15.00 10.52 1.89
C LEU A 165 -14.24 11.72 2.48
N ASP A 166 -14.78 12.93 2.36
CA ASP A 166 -14.15 14.13 2.88
C ASP A 166 -14.25 14.14 4.41
N ASP A 167 -15.43 13.82 4.95
CA ASP A 167 -15.64 13.67 6.39
C ASP A 167 -14.79 12.54 6.97
N LEU A 168 -14.69 11.40 6.28
CA LEU A 168 -13.84 10.27 6.67
C LEU A 168 -12.37 10.67 6.68
N ALA A 169 -11.92 11.41 5.66
CA ALA A 169 -10.54 11.89 5.59
C ALA A 169 -10.24 12.86 6.73
N LEU A 170 -11.16 13.75 7.09
CA LEU A 170 -11.00 14.66 8.23
C LEU A 170 -11.02 13.92 9.57
N TRP A 171 -11.99 13.02 9.76
CA TRP A 171 -12.14 12.20 10.96
C TRP A 171 -10.92 11.30 11.18
N ARG A 172 -10.39 10.64 10.14
CA ARG A 172 -9.17 9.83 10.27
C ARG A 172 -7.97 10.64 10.79
N LYS A 173 -7.88 11.95 10.50
CA LYS A 173 -6.81 12.79 11.05
C LYS A 173 -6.91 12.93 12.57
N THR A 174 -8.12 12.82 13.14
CA THR A 174 -8.34 12.94 14.58
C THR A 174 -8.13 11.61 15.31
N VAL A 175 -8.39 10.47 14.67
CA VAL A 175 -8.36 9.14 15.34
C VAL A 175 -7.25 8.16 14.90
N SER A 176 -6.60 8.34 13.75
CA SER A 176 -5.66 7.32 13.21
C SER A 176 -4.29 7.26 13.90
N GLY A 177 -3.91 8.29 14.68
CA GLY A 177 -2.57 8.41 15.27
C GLY A 177 -1.44 8.61 14.24
N ARG A 178 -1.77 8.71 12.96
CA ARG A 178 -0.80 8.82 11.86
C ARG A 178 -0.10 10.18 11.86
N PRO A 179 1.15 10.25 11.36
CA PRO A 179 1.82 11.51 11.08
C PRO A 179 0.97 12.38 10.15
N GLN A 180 0.60 13.57 10.62
CA GLN A 180 -0.24 14.50 9.86
C GLN A 180 0.59 15.44 8.98
N THR A 181 1.82 15.75 9.39
CA THR A 181 2.70 16.67 8.69
C THR A 181 3.45 15.93 7.57
N PRO A 182 3.30 16.36 6.31
CA PRO A 182 4.14 15.87 5.22
C PRO A 182 5.61 16.26 5.44
N HIS A 183 6.54 15.46 4.90
CA HIS A 183 7.95 15.85 4.82
C HIS A 183 8.37 16.08 3.38
N GLU A 184 9.35 16.96 3.18
CA GLU A 184 9.96 17.17 1.86
C GLU A 184 10.92 16.02 1.54
N ALA A 185 10.83 15.47 0.33
CA ALA A 185 11.72 14.40 -0.15
C ALA A 185 13.15 14.87 -0.45
N GLY A 186 13.37 16.19 -0.50
CA GLY A 186 14.58 16.82 -1.01
C GLY A 186 14.39 17.36 -2.43
N SER A 187 15.49 17.84 -3.03
CA SER A 187 15.49 18.42 -4.37
C SER A 187 15.84 17.37 -5.43
N PHE A 188 15.06 17.32 -6.50
CA PHE A 188 15.28 16.46 -7.65
C PHE A 188 15.17 17.26 -8.96
N ASP A 189 15.86 16.79 -9.99
CA ASP A 189 15.74 17.35 -11.35
C ASP A 189 14.60 16.66 -12.12
N PHE A 190 14.29 15.41 -11.76
CA PHE A 190 13.28 14.61 -12.41
C PHE A 190 12.58 13.67 -11.42
N VAL A 191 11.26 13.72 -11.37
CA VAL A 191 10.44 12.78 -10.59
C VAL A 191 9.76 11.81 -11.54
N VAL A 192 10.00 10.52 -11.35
CA VAL A 192 9.35 9.43 -12.09
C VAL A 192 8.38 8.73 -11.15
N VAL A 193 7.10 8.75 -11.49
CA VAL A 193 6.04 8.11 -10.70
C VAL A 193 5.63 6.81 -11.37
N GLY A 194 5.97 5.68 -10.76
CA GLY A 194 5.72 4.34 -11.28
C GLY A 194 7.01 3.61 -11.65
N GLY A 195 7.39 2.63 -10.82
CA GLY A 195 8.50 1.70 -10.99
C GLY A 195 8.21 0.52 -11.93
N GLY A 196 7.29 0.68 -12.88
CA GLY A 196 7.09 -0.24 -13.99
C GLY A 196 8.32 -0.31 -14.91
N VAL A 197 8.26 -1.13 -15.96
CA VAL A 197 9.36 -1.23 -16.95
C VAL A 197 9.64 0.15 -17.58
N ALA A 198 8.60 0.90 -17.93
CA ALA A 198 8.71 2.24 -18.50
C ALA A 198 9.41 3.22 -17.54
N GLY A 199 8.91 3.39 -16.32
CA GLY A 199 9.49 4.34 -15.37
C GLY A 199 10.87 3.91 -14.85
N THR A 200 11.10 2.60 -14.67
CA THR A 200 12.45 2.09 -14.36
C THR A 200 13.44 2.43 -15.47
N CYS A 201 13.06 2.25 -16.74
CA CYS A 201 13.92 2.62 -17.87
C CYS A 201 14.14 4.14 -17.96
N ALA A 202 13.09 4.95 -17.73
CA ALA A 202 13.18 6.40 -17.73
C ALA A 202 14.15 6.89 -16.63
N ALA A 203 14.03 6.36 -15.41
CA ALA A 203 14.89 6.71 -14.30
C ALA A 203 16.35 6.34 -14.54
N ILE A 204 16.63 5.11 -14.99
CA ILE A 204 18.00 4.66 -15.33
C ILE A 204 18.59 5.51 -16.45
N SER A 205 17.82 5.76 -17.51
CA SER A 205 18.28 6.58 -18.63
C SER A 205 18.64 7.99 -18.19
N ALA A 206 17.77 8.65 -17.41
CA ALA A 206 18.02 10.00 -16.90
C ALA A 206 19.22 10.04 -15.94
N ALA A 207 19.32 9.08 -15.02
CA ALA A 207 20.42 9.01 -14.07
C ALA A 207 21.79 8.84 -14.73
N ARG A 208 21.87 8.00 -15.79
CA ARG A 208 23.08 7.82 -16.60
C ARG A 208 23.48 9.08 -17.39
N LEU A 209 22.53 9.98 -17.63
CA LEU A 209 22.76 11.30 -18.22
C LEU A 209 23.11 12.37 -17.16
N GLY A 210 23.27 11.99 -15.89
CA GLY A 210 23.66 12.90 -14.81
C GLY A 210 22.49 13.60 -14.11
N VAL A 211 21.25 13.25 -14.42
CA VAL A 211 20.04 13.84 -13.82
C VAL A 211 19.82 13.24 -12.44
N ASN A 212 19.52 14.06 -11.42
CA ASN A 212 19.12 13.59 -10.10
C ASN A 212 17.63 13.18 -10.10
N VAL A 213 17.35 11.90 -9.91
CA VAL A 213 16.03 11.29 -10.09
C VAL A 213 15.43 10.81 -8.77
N ALA A 214 14.18 11.16 -8.51
CA ALA A 214 13.32 10.42 -7.58
C ALA A 214 12.50 9.39 -8.36
N LEU A 215 12.70 8.10 -8.09
CA LEU A 215 11.84 7.03 -8.62
C LEU A 215 10.88 6.58 -7.54
N ILE A 216 9.59 6.82 -7.74
CA ILE A 216 8.53 6.52 -6.77
C ILE A 216 7.76 5.29 -7.24
N GLN A 217 7.62 4.28 -6.37
CA GLN A 217 6.90 3.06 -6.65
C GLN A 217 5.96 2.73 -5.49
N ASP A 218 4.71 2.42 -5.82
CA ASP A 218 3.63 2.19 -4.86
C ASP A 218 3.73 0.83 -4.14
N ARG A 219 4.58 -0.08 -4.64
CA ARG A 219 4.79 -1.45 -4.15
C ARG A 219 6.24 -1.70 -3.72
N PRO A 220 6.53 -2.80 -3.00
CA PRO A 220 7.88 -3.10 -2.54
C PRO A 220 8.83 -3.59 -3.65
N VAL A 221 8.31 -3.90 -4.85
CA VAL A 221 9.10 -4.39 -5.99
C VAL A 221 8.91 -3.55 -7.25
N LEU A 222 9.94 -3.54 -8.08
CA LEU A 222 9.96 -2.91 -9.40
C LEU A 222 9.49 -3.88 -10.49
N GLY A 223 9.20 -3.32 -11.67
CA GLY A 223 8.82 -4.07 -12.87
C GLY A 223 7.34 -3.98 -13.23
N GLY A 224 6.50 -3.40 -12.36
CA GLY A 224 5.08 -3.23 -12.62
C GLY A 224 4.41 -4.58 -12.85
N ASN A 225 3.73 -4.76 -13.99
CA ASN A 225 3.12 -6.05 -14.33
C ASN A 225 4.15 -7.18 -14.53
N ASN A 226 5.40 -6.85 -14.83
CA ASN A 226 6.51 -7.82 -14.92
C ASN A 226 7.22 -8.09 -13.58
N SER A 227 6.65 -7.62 -12.48
CA SER A 227 7.06 -8.04 -11.14
C SER A 227 6.57 -9.47 -10.84
N SER A 228 7.15 -10.06 -9.81
CA SER A 228 6.67 -11.35 -9.31
C SER A 228 5.32 -11.30 -8.59
N GLU A 229 4.80 -10.11 -8.29
CA GLU A 229 3.46 -9.89 -7.74
C GLU A 229 2.38 -10.11 -8.81
N VAL A 230 2.56 -9.55 -10.01
CA VAL A 230 1.54 -9.54 -11.08
C VAL A 230 1.80 -10.61 -12.14
N ARG A 231 3.06 -10.96 -12.38
CA ARG A 231 3.47 -12.13 -13.17
C ARG A 231 3.10 -12.11 -14.67
N VAL A 232 3.20 -10.94 -15.30
CA VAL A 232 3.07 -10.76 -16.76
C VAL A 232 4.45 -10.69 -17.42
N HIS A 233 4.67 -11.43 -18.49
CA HIS A 233 5.94 -11.40 -19.23
C HIS A 233 6.08 -10.14 -20.11
N LEU A 234 7.32 -9.68 -20.30
CA LEU A 234 7.69 -8.69 -21.31
C LEU A 234 7.49 -9.23 -22.74
N GLY A 235 6.45 -8.75 -23.43
CA GLY A 235 6.16 -9.14 -24.82
C GLY A 235 6.70 -8.18 -25.90
N GLY A 236 7.38 -7.09 -25.51
CA GLY A 236 7.81 -6.05 -26.45
C GLY A 236 8.99 -6.46 -27.32
N ARG A 237 8.95 -6.08 -28.62
CA ARG A 237 10.09 -6.23 -29.52
C ARG A 237 11.06 -5.06 -29.30
N ILE A 238 12.33 -5.36 -29.11
CA ILE A 238 13.41 -4.38 -28.95
C ILE A 238 14.36 -4.41 -30.15
N LYS A 239 15.17 -3.37 -30.31
CA LYS A 239 16.24 -3.27 -31.32
C LYS A 239 15.76 -3.44 -32.77
N LEU A 240 14.50 -3.06 -33.05
CA LEU A 240 13.96 -3.09 -34.41
C LEU A 240 14.47 -1.89 -35.22
N THR A 241 14.71 -2.08 -36.51
CA THR A 241 14.93 -0.99 -37.47
C THR A 241 13.78 0.02 -37.42
N PRO A 242 14.04 1.34 -37.40
CA PRO A 242 15.32 2.02 -37.53
C PRO A 242 16.08 2.31 -36.21
N TYR A 243 15.62 1.77 -35.08
CA TYR A 243 16.14 2.08 -33.74
C TYR A 243 16.84 0.89 -33.06
N PRO A 244 18.07 0.52 -33.48
CA PRO A 244 18.77 -0.67 -32.97
C PRO A 244 19.16 -0.57 -31.49
N ALA A 245 19.18 0.64 -30.90
CA ALA A 245 19.45 0.85 -29.48
C ALA A 245 18.17 0.86 -28.61
N LEU A 246 16.97 0.94 -29.20
CA LEU A 246 15.72 1.00 -28.46
C LEU A 246 15.51 -0.32 -27.70
N GLY A 247 15.37 -0.21 -26.38
CA GLY A 247 15.19 -1.37 -25.49
C GLY A 247 16.49 -1.94 -24.92
N ASN A 248 17.64 -1.28 -25.07
CA ASN A 248 18.88 -1.71 -24.40
C ASN A 248 18.71 -1.82 -22.87
N ILE A 249 18.11 -0.82 -22.22
CA ILE A 249 17.86 -0.87 -20.77
C ILE A 249 16.83 -1.97 -20.44
N VAL A 250 15.79 -2.14 -21.25
CA VAL A 250 14.81 -3.24 -21.08
C VAL A 250 15.53 -4.60 -21.11
N ASN A 251 16.49 -4.78 -22.01
CA ASN A 251 17.29 -6.00 -22.11
C ASN A 251 18.24 -6.19 -20.91
N GLU A 252 18.74 -5.11 -20.31
CA GLU A 252 19.56 -5.17 -19.10
C GLU A 252 18.74 -5.64 -17.89
N ILE A 253 17.52 -5.13 -17.71
CA ILE A 253 16.71 -5.39 -16.51
C ILE A 253 15.70 -6.54 -16.67
N GLY A 254 15.35 -6.90 -17.89
CA GLY A 254 14.33 -7.91 -18.20
C GLY A 254 14.75 -9.32 -17.76
N PRO A 255 13.79 -10.18 -17.39
CA PRO A 255 14.10 -11.55 -16.98
C PRO A 255 14.69 -12.38 -18.13
N ALA A 256 15.52 -13.37 -17.82
CA ALA A 256 16.11 -14.25 -18.82
C ALA A 256 15.10 -15.22 -19.46
N LYS A 257 14.00 -15.51 -18.75
CA LYS A 257 12.93 -16.41 -19.19
C LYS A 257 11.63 -15.65 -19.34
N GLY A 258 10.84 -16.10 -20.33
CA GLY A 258 9.51 -15.59 -20.58
C GLY A 258 8.40 -16.52 -20.07
N GLY A 259 7.18 -15.98 -20.04
CA GLY A 259 5.96 -16.72 -19.69
C GLY A 259 5.12 -15.99 -18.64
N ASN A 260 3.80 -16.07 -18.79
CA ASN A 260 2.86 -15.53 -17.80
C ASN A 260 2.67 -16.54 -16.65
N ALA A 261 2.32 -16.02 -15.47
CA ALA A 261 1.99 -16.80 -14.26
C ALA A 261 3.07 -17.82 -13.84
N GLN A 262 4.34 -17.52 -14.10
CA GLN A 262 5.46 -18.38 -13.73
C GLN A 262 5.82 -18.27 -12.24
N PRO A 263 6.64 -19.19 -11.69
CA PRO A 263 7.15 -19.06 -10.32
C PRO A 263 7.86 -17.71 -10.09
N LYS A 264 7.73 -17.19 -8.87
CA LYS A 264 8.24 -15.85 -8.43
C LYS A 264 9.64 -15.54 -8.98
N GLY A 265 10.56 -16.50 -8.89
CA GLY A 265 11.96 -16.34 -9.29
C GLY A 265 12.18 -16.03 -10.77
N GLN A 266 11.26 -16.41 -11.68
CA GLN A 266 11.41 -16.15 -13.11
C GLN A 266 11.27 -14.67 -13.49
N TYR A 267 10.67 -13.84 -12.63
CA TYR A 267 10.53 -12.41 -12.89
C TYR A 267 11.78 -11.61 -12.51
N GLU A 268 12.73 -12.20 -11.77
CA GLU A 268 14.02 -11.57 -11.46
C GLU A 268 13.91 -10.18 -10.81
N ASP A 269 12.99 -9.97 -9.87
CA ASP A 269 12.78 -8.65 -9.23
C ASP A 269 14.06 -8.07 -8.60
N ALA A 270 14.91 -8.92 -8.04
CA ALA A 270 16.21 -8.53 -7.49
C ALA A 270 17.16 -7.94 -8.54
N LYS A 271 17.08 -8.40 -9.80
CA LYS A 271 17.87 -7.86 -10.91
C LYS A 271 17.44 -6.43 -11.25
N LYS A 272 16.13 -6.18 -11.32
CA LYS A 272 15.57 -4.84 -11.55
C LYS A 272 16.02 -3.87 -10.45
N LEU A 273 15.92 -4.30 -9.19
CA LEU A 273 16.37 -3.52 -8.04
C LEU A 273 17.88 -3.25 -8.08
N PHE A 274 18.69 -4.25 -8.41
CA PHE A 274 20.13 -4.11 -8.54
C PHE A 274 20.53 -3.03 -9.55
N PHE A 275 19.93 -3.03 -10.75
CA PHE A 275 20.25 -2.02 -11.76
C PHE A 275 19.86 -0.61 -11.32
N VAL A 276 18.71 -0.44 -10.64
CA VAL A 276 18.33 0.88 -10.10
C VAL A 276 19.28 1.34 -9.00
N GLN A 277 19.64 0.45 -8.06
CA GLN A 277 20.54 0.78 -6.95
C GLN A 277 21.99 1.01 -7.38
N ALA A 278 22.39 0.49 -8.55
CA ALA A 278 23.71 0.74 -9.12
C ALA A 278 23.85 2.18 -9.66
N GLU A 279 22.75 2.86 -9.96
CA GLU A 279 22.76 4.24 -10.46
C GLU A 279 22.87 5.24 -9.30
N LYS A 280 23.97 6.00 -9.26
CA LYS A 280 24.25 6.94 -8.16
C LYS A 280 23.29 8.12 -8.06
N ASN A 281 22.59 8.43 -9.16
CA ASN A 281 21.71 9.59 -9.26
C ASN A 281 20.23 9.21 -9.10
N ILE A 282 19.90 7.98 -8.66
CA ILE A 282 18.52 7.59 -8.35
C ILE A 282 18.35 7.48 -6.84
N THR A 283 17.36 8.19 -6.32
CA THR A 283 16.77 7.89 -5.00
C THR A 283 15.46 7.14 -5.21
N LEU A 284 15.41 5.90 -4.72
CA LEU A 284 14.25 5.02 -4.87
C LEU A 284 13.33 5.09 -3.65
N PHE A 285 12.05 5.35 -3.88
CA PHE A 285 10.98 5.39 -2.88
C PHE A 285 9.98 4.26 -3.18
N VAL A 286 10.17 3.09 -2.57
CA VAL A 286 9.20 1.98 -2.65
C VAL A 286 8.09 2.16 -1.61
N ASN A 287 6.96 1.48 -1.78
CA ASN A 287 5.81 1.57 -0.88
C ASN A 287 5.23 3.00 -0.76
N HIS A 288 5.42 3.84 -1.78
CA HIS A 288 4.91 5.22 -1.82
C HIS A 288 3.95 5.40 -2.99
N ARG A 289 2.67 5.62 -2.69
CA ARG A 289 1.66 5.89 -3.71
C ARG A 289 1.43 7.38 -3.85
N VAL A 290 1.63 7.92 -5.06
CA VAL A 290 1.27 9.30 -5.38
C VAL A 290 -0.24 9.39 -5.58
N ASN A 291 -0.88 10.28 -4.81
CA ASN A 291 -2.33 10.49 -4.85
C ASN A 291 -2.72 11.95 -5.07
N GLN A 292 -1.75 12.86 -5.23
CA GLN A 292 -2.02 14.28 -5.36
C GLN A 292 -0.90 14.95 -6.15
N ALA A 293 -1.28 15.82 -7.09
CA ALA A 293 -0.40 16.75 -7.77
C ALA A 293 -0.84 18.19 -7.49
N GLU A 294 0.13 19.09 -7.26
CA GLU A 294 -0.11 20.52 -7.22
C GLU A 294 0.30 21.11 -8.57
N VAL A 295 -0.62 21.81 -9.22
CA VAL A 295 -0.41 22.42 -10.53
C VAL A 295 -0.54 23.94 -10.41
N GLU A 296 0.47 24.65 -10.90
CA GLU A 296 0.48 26.11 -10.94
C GLU A 296 0.82 26.56 -12.36
N HIS A 297 0.01 27.44 -12.95
CA HIS A 297 0.19 27.94 -14.31
C HIS A 297 0.37 26.82 -15.37
N GLY A 298 -0.39 25.72 -15.23
CA GLY A 298 -0.32 24.57 -16.13
C GLY A 298 0.94 23.71 -15.99
N ARG A 299 1.73 23.90 -14.94
CA ARG A 299 2.92 23.11 -14.63
C ARG A 299 2.77 22.41 -13.30
N ILE A 300 3.10 21.12 -13.25
CA ILE A 300 3.21 20.39 -11.98
C ILE A 300 4.35 21.02 -11.18
N LYS A 301 4.04 21.42 -9.94
CA LYS A 301 4.99 21.94 -8.97
C LYS A 301 5.47 20.87 -8.02
N THR A 302 4.53 20.07 -7.53
CA THR A 302 4.82 18.95 -6.63
C THR A 302 3.90 17.79 -6.87
N VAL A 303 4.37 16.60 -6.48
CA VAL A 303 3.49 15.46 -6.22
C VAL A 303 3.62 15.06 -4.75
N THR A 304 2.52 14.63 -4.14
CA THR A 304 2.52 14.10 -2.77
C THR A 304 2.28 12.60 -2.81
N ALA A 305 3.22 11.84 -2.24
CA ALA A 305 3.07 10.41 -2.04
C ALA A 305 2.74 10.08 -0.59
N VAL A 306 2.01 8.99 -0.40
CA VAL A 306 1.66 8.42 0.91
C VAL A 306 2.35 7.07 1.02
N HIS A 307 3.09 6.85 2.11
CA HIS A 307 3.66 5.54 2.40
C HIS A 307 2.54 4.56 2.76
N VAL A 308 2.40 3.47 2.00
CA VAL A 308 1.21 2.60 2.03
C VAL A 308 1.01 1.85 3.35
N GLU A 309 2.04 1.70 4.18
CA GLU A 309 1.87 1.04 5.50
C GLU A 309 1.81 2.01 6.69
N THR A 310 2.35 3.23 6.56
CA THR A 310 2.53 4.15 7.69
C THR A 310 1.66 5.39 7.59
N GLY A 311 1.09 5.65 6.41
CA GLY A 311 0.36 6.88 6.11
C GLY A 311 1.24 8.13 6.02
N GLN A 312 2.57 8.00 6.18
CA GLN A 312 3.47 9.14 6.11
C GLN A 312 3.41 9.79 4.73
N LYS A 313 3.15 11.10 4.71
CA LYS A 313 3.11 11.89 3.48
C LYS A 313 4.48 12.46 3.14
N VAL A 314 4.81 12.45 1.85
CA VAL A 314 6.08 12.91 1.30
C VAL A 314 5.82 13.79 0.10
N ILE A 315 6.38 15.01 0.10
CA ILE A 315 6.24 15.97 -0.99
C ILE A 315 7.49 15.91 -1.86
N PHE A 316 7.30 15.78 -3.17
CA PHE A 316 8.36 15.73 -4.17
C PHE A 316 8.28 16.93 -5.09
N ARG A 317 9.41 17.59 -5.30
CA ARG A 317 9.53 18.77 -6.15
C ARG A 317 10.62 18.56 -7.20
N ALA A 318 10.30 18.85 -8.45
CA ALA A 318 11.22 18.81 -9.57
C ALA A 318 10.77 19.75 -10.70
N PRO A 319 11.66 20.16 -11.60
CA PRO A 319 11.29 20.87 -12.82
C PRO A 319 10.61 19.97 -13.86
N LEU A 320 10.83 18.65 -13.79
CA LEU A 320 10.28 17.64 -14.70
C LEU A 320 9.63 16.49 -13.92
N PHE A 321 8.52 15.99 -14.46
CA PHE A 321 7.78 14.84 -13.95
C PHE A 321 7.48 13.88 -15.11
N ALA A 322 7.49 12.57 -14.83
CA ALA A 322 6.97 11.56 -15.72
C ALA A 322 5.96 10.68 -14.98
N ASP A 323 4.74 10.67 -15.50
CA ASP A 323 3.74 9.69 -15.11
C ASP A 323 4.01 8.36 -15.83
N CYS A 324 4.41 7.36 -15.05
CA CYS A 324 4.67 5.98 -15.47
C CYS A 324 3.82 5.01 -14.64
N THR A 325 2.69 5.46 -14.11
CA THR A 325 1.77 4.68 -13.25
C THR A 325 1.06 3.56 -14.01
N GLY A 326 1.03 3.64 -15.34
CA GLY A 326 0.34 2.69 -16.22
C GLY A 326 -1.06 3.16 -16.59
N ASP A 327 -1.83 3.63 -15.60
CA ASP A 327 -3.22 4.08 -15.78
C ASP A 327 -3.34 5.61 -15.93
N GLY A 328 -2.25 6.36 -15.78
CA GLY A 328 -2.25 7.82 -15.90
C GLY A 328 -2.80 8.51 -14.65
N THR A 329 -2.48 7.97 -13.47
CA THR A 329 -3.09 8.34 -12.18
C THR A 329 -2.22 9.28 -11.35
N LEU A 330 -1.43 10.15 -11.99
CA LEU A 330 -0.64 11.17 -11.32
C LEU A 330 -1.51 12.30 -10.70
N GLY A 331 -2.38 11.96 -9.76
CA GLY A 331 -3.22 12.91 -9.01
C GLY A 331 -4.39 13.46 -9.82
#